data_AF-A0A840XLB8-F1
#
_entry.id   AF-A0A840XLB8-F1
#
_cell.length_a   1.000
_cell.length_b   1.000
_cell.length_c   1.000
_cell.angle_alpha   90.00
_cell.angle_beta   90.00
_cell.angle_gamma   90.00
#
_symmetry.space_group_name_H-M   'P 1'
#
loop_
_entity.id
_entity.type
_entity.pdbx_description
1 polymer ?
#
loop_
_entity_poly.entity_id
_entity_poly.type
_entity_poly.pdbx_seq_one_letter_code
_entity_poly.pdbx_strand_id
1 'polypeptide(L)'
;MPNSPLTQSMMELLSRFSLPAAEAPVHENAALSDPQTPLPEDLSGPHAVIDHLLAEVERDLLEGRQQAAVTALGLAGTRVGLDAVRGVTPPRHVEWLAAHLRTAMTELGENHPGKALKAVRRARLALR
;
A
#
# COMPACT_ATOMS: atom_id res chain seq x y z
N MET A 1 -5.88 -1.64 22.34
CA MET A 1 -7.20 -2.24 22.03
C MET A 1 -7.37 -2.25 20.51
N PRO A 2 -7.36 -3.39 19.81
CA PRO A 2 -7.54 -3.37 18.36
C PRO A 2 -8.77 -4.21 17.97
N ASN A 3 -9.95 -3.61 18.04
CA ASN A 3 -11.19 -4.14 17.45
C ASN A 3 -12.07 -2.94 17.12
N SER A 4 -11.67 -2.14 16.13
CA SER A 4 -12.58 -1.15 15.56
C SER A 4 -13.40 -1.84 14.46
N PRO A 5 -14.72 -1.57 14.35
CA PRO A 5 -15.57 -2.18 13.32
C PRO A 5 -15.09 -1.89 11.89
N LEU A 6 -14.37 -0.78 11.70
CA LEU A 6 -13.69 -0.42 10.44
C LEU A 6 -12.58 -1.42 10.06
N THR A 7 -11.77 -1.83 11.03
CA THR A 7 -10.67 -2.79 10.82
C THR A 7 -11.22 -4.16 10.42
N GLN A 8 -12.35 -4.56 11.01
CA GLN A 8 -13.00 -5.84 10.76
C GLN A 8 -13.67 -5.88 9.37
N SER A 9 -14.41 -4.84 9.00
CA SER A 9 -15.04 -4.73 7.69
C SER A 9 -14.02 -4.66 6.54
N MET A 10 -12.87 -4.00 6.78
CA MET A 10 -11.80 -3.89 5.79
C MET A 10 -11.02 -5.20 5.62
N MET A 11 -10.76 -5.95 6.69
CA MET A 11 -10.20 -7.31 6.64
C MET A 11 -11.11 -8.28 5.88
N GLU A 12 -12.43 -8.17 6.07
CA GLU A 12 -13.43 -9.00 5.39
C GLU A 12 -13.54 -8.67 3.89
N LEU A 13 -13.33 -7.41 3.51
CA LEU A 13 -13.22 -7.01 2.11
C LEU A 13 -11.97 -7.61 1.47
N LEU A 14 -10.83 -7.57 2.16
CA LEU A 14 -9.55 -8.04 1.66
C LEU A 14 -9.45 -9.56 1.57
N SER A 15 -10.19 -10.31 2.40
CA SER A 15 -10.20 -11.78 2.38
C SER A 15 -10.99 -12.39 1.23
N ARG A 16 -11.86 -11.61 0.56
CA ARG A 16 -12.62 -12.07 -0.61
C ARG A 16 -11.85 -12.00 -1.93
N PHE A 17 -10.66 -11.39 -1.94
CA PHE A 17 -9.81 -11.28 -3.11
C PHE A 17 -8.67 -12.30 -3.06
N SER A 18 -8.93 -13.53 -3.54
CA SER A 18 -7.88 -14.49 -3.87
C SER A 18 -7.40 -14.22 -5.30
N LEU A 19 -6.20 -13.67 -5.42
CA LEU A 19 -5.53 -13.40 -6.68
C LEU A 19 -4.35 -14.40 -6.86
N PRO A 20 -4.13 -14.96 -8.07
CA PRO A 20 -3.13 -15.99 -8.32
C PRO A 20 -1.68 -15.48 -8.19
N ALA A 21 -1.04 -15.80 -7.07
CA ALA A 21 0.32 -15.42 -6.69
C ALA A 21 1.32 -15.29 -7.87
N ALA A 22 1.54 -14.06 -8.33
CA ALA A 22 2.65 -13.75 -9.23
C ALA A 22 3.99 -13.71 -8.47
N GLU A 23 5.03 -14.34 -9.02
CA GLU A 23 6.39 -14.30 -8.50
C GLU A 23 6.93 -12.86 -8.44
N ALA A 24 7.50 -12.47 -7.30
CA ALA A 24 7.98 -11.12 -7.06
C ALA A 24 9.29 -10.85 -7.83
N PRO A 25 9.46 -9.69 -8.50
CA PRO A 25 10.74 -9.31 -9.05
C PRO A 25 11.74 -9.04 -7.91
N VAL A 26 12.88 -9.73 -7.94
CA VAL A 26 14.00 -9.54 -7.01
C VAL A 26 14.76 -8.28 -7.43
N HIS A 27 14.25 -7.10 -7.04
CA HIS A 27 15.02 -5.87 -7.12
C HIS A 27 15.45 -5.46 -5.71
N GLU A 28 16.75 -5.63 -5.41
CA GLU A 28 17.43 -4.90 -4.33
C GLU A 28 17.41 -3.41 -4.69
N ASN A 29 16.31 -2.75 -4.36
CA ASN A 29 16.12 -1.34 -4.62
C ASN A 29 16.68 -0.55 -3.43
N ALA A 30 17.62 0.36 -3.65
CA ALA A 30 18.27 1.14 -2.58
C ALA A 30 17.26 1.90 -1.69
N ALA A 31 16.11 2.26 -2.25
CA ALA A 31 14.98 2.84 -1.52
C ALA A 31 14.35 1.89 -0.47
N LEU A 32 14.55 0.57 -0.55
CA LEU A 32 14.13 -0.36 0.50
C LEU A 32 15.12 -0.42 1.67
N SER A 33 16.36 0.01 1.45
CA SER A 33 17.45 0.01 2.43
C SER A 33 17.54 1.34 3.18
N ASP A 34 17.27 2.46 2.51
CA ASP A 34 17.21 3.78 3.13
C ASP A 34 15.81 4.43 2.96
N PRO A 35 14.99 4.49 4.03
CA PRO A 35 13.66 5.10 4.03
C PRO A 35 13.64 6.61 3.70
N GLN A 36 14.80 7.29 3.66
CA GLN A 36 14.91 8.70 3.27
C GLN A 36 15.11 8.90 1.76
N THR A 37 15.51 7.85 1.03
CA THR A 37 15.74 7.95 -0.41
C THR A 37 14.41 8.23 -1.14
N PRO A 38 14.26 9.35 -1.88
CA PRO A 38 13.04 9.64 -2.60
C PRO A 38 12.83 8.69 -3.77
N LEU A 39 11.58 8.33 -4.01
CA LEU A 39 11.15 7.45 -5.10
C LEU A 39 10.72 8.34 -6.30
N PRO A 40 11.17 8.08 -7.54
CA PRO A 40 10.83 8.92 -8.71
C PRO A 40 9.32 9.09 -8.95
N GLU A 41 8.87 10.30 -9.32
CA GLU A 41 7.46 10.61 -9.63
C GLU A 41 7.19 10.54 -11.14
N ASP A 42 7.35 9.35 -11.70
CA ASP A 42 7.25 9.07 -13.14
C ASP A 42 5.90 8.48 -13.58
N LEU A 43 4.98 8.26 -12.63
CA LEU A 43 3.67 7.68 -12.88
C LEU A 43 2.66 8.72 -13.39
N SER A 44 1.82 8.30 -14.35
CA SER A 44 0.75 9.13 -14.90
C SER A 44 -0.61 8.44 -14.80
N GLY A 45 -1.69 9.22 -14.93
CA GLY A 45 -3.06 8.70 -14.90
C GLY A 45 -3.48 8.13 -13.53
N PRO A 46 -4.32 7.09 -13.49
CA PRO A 46 -4.84 6.50 -12.24
C PRO A 46 -3.76 6.04 -11.26
N HIS A 47 -2.60 5.58 -11.76
CA HIS A 47 -1.49 5.13 -10.92
C HIS A 47 -0.79 6.28 -10.18
N ALA A 48 -0.80 7.50 -10.75
CA ALA A 48 -0.24 8.68 -10.10
C ALA A 48 -1.00 9.05 -8.82
N VAL A 49 -2.32 8.87 -8.81
CA VAL A 49 -3.16 9.12 -7.63
C VAL A 49 -2.84 8.12 -6.51
N ILE A 50 -2.64 6.84 -6.86
CA ILE A 50 -2.29 5.81 -5.87
C ILE A 50 -0.87 6.07 -5.33
N ASP A 51 0.10 6.41 -6.19
CA ASP A 51 1.45 6.74 -5.72
C ASP A 51 1.47 7.98 -4.83
N HIS A 52 0.68 9.00 -5.15
CA HIS A 52 0.55 10.19 -4.32
C HIS A 52 0.02 9.86 -2.93
N LEU A 53 -1.07 9.08 -2.84
CA LEU A 53 -1.61 8.63 -1.54
C LEU A 53 -0.58 7.81 -0.76
N LEU A 54 0.18 6.93 -1.42
CA LEU A 54 1.22 6.16 -0.74
C LEU A 54 2.40 7.02 -0.30
N ALA A 55 2.75 8.07 -1.05
CA ALA A 55 3.75 9.04 -0.64
C ALA A 55 3.31 9.84 0.60
N GLU A 56 2.01 10.16 0.73
CA GLU A 56 1.45 10.76 1.94
C GLU A 56 1.53 9.80 3.13
N VAL A 57 1.19 8.52 2.94
CA VAL A 57 1.34 7.49 3.98
C VAL A 57 2.78 7.40 4.47
N GLU A 58 3.77 7.40 3.57
CA GLU A 58 5.19 7.40 3.96
C GLU A 58 5.55 8.60 4.82
N ARG A 59 5.11 9.80 4.41
CA ARG A 59 5.37 11.05 5.14
C ARG A 59 4.74 11.02 6.54
N ASP A 60 3.47 10.62 6.61
CA ASP A 60 2.73 10.49 7.86
C ASP A 60 3.37 9.46 8.81
N LEU A 61 3.85 8.33 8.29
CA LEU A 61 4.57 7.33 9.08
C LEU A 61 5.91 7.85 9.61
N LEU A 62 6.66 8.60 8.79
CA LEU A 62 7.92 9.24 9.20
C LEU A 62 7.71 10.34 10.26
N GLU A 63 6.61 11.07 10.16
CA GLU A 63 6.23 12.15 11.08
C GLU A 63 5.43 11.65 12.31
N GLY A 64 5.22 10.33 12.43
CA GLY A 64 4.49 9.72 13.54
C GLY A 64 2.97 9.92 13.54
N ARG A 65 2.40 10.41 12.43
CA ARG A 65 0.95 10.64 12.25
C ARG A 65 0.21 9.37 11.82
N GLN A 66 0.22 8.35 12.66
CA GLN A 66 -0.38 7.03 12.35
C GLN A 66 -1.84 7.08 11.89
N GLN A 67 -2.67 7.94 12.48
CA GLN A 67 -4.08 8.05 12.10
C GLN A 67 -4.28 8.59 10.67
N ALA A 68 -3.45 9.53 10.26
CA ALA A 68 -3.45 10.08 8.90
C ALA A 68 -2.95 9.03 7.91
N ALA A 69 -1.86 8.32 8.26
CA ALA A 69 -1.32 7.21 7.48
C ALA A 69 -2.36 6.10 7.24
N VAL A 70 -3.12 5.69 8.27
CA VAL A 70 -4.19 4.69 8.15
C VAL A 70 -5.28 5.16 7.18
N THR A 71 -5.64 6.44 7.25
CA THR A 71 -6.70 7.01 6.40
C THR A 71 -6.27 7.06 4.94
N ALA A 72 -5.08 7.58 4.65
CA ALA A 72 -4.53 7.63 3.30
C ALA A 72 -4.31 6.21 2.72
N LEU A 73 -3.87 5.26 3.54
CA LEU A 73 -3.69 3.87 3.14
C LEU A 73 -5.04 3.18 2.82
N GLY A 74 -6.09 3.47 3.59
CA GLY A 74 -7.45 3.01 3.31
C GLY A 74 -8.01 3.56 2.00
N LEU A 75 -7.75 4.83 1.69
CA LEU A 75 -8.12 5.45 0.41
C LEU A 75 -7.39 4.80 -0.77
N ALA A 76 -6.08 4.54 -0.64
CA ALA A 76 -5.29 3.86 -1.65
C ALA A 76 -5.82 2.44 -1.91
N GLY A 77 -6.10 1.67 -0.85
CA GLY A 77 -6.69 0.33 -0.97
C GLY A 77 -8.07 0.33 -1.64
N THR A 78 -8.93 1.28 -1.28
CA THR A 78 -10.25 1.45 -1.89
C THR A 78 -10.15 1.75 -3.38
N ARG A 79 -9.22 2.62 -3.77
CA ARG A 79 -8.99 2.95 -5.18
C ARG A 79 -8.54 1.73 -5.98
N VAL A 80 -7.56 0.98 -5.46
CA VAL A 80 -7.08 -0.27 -6.08
C VAL A 80 -8.23 -1.27 -6.24
N GLY A 81 -9.07 -1.44 -5.20
CA GLY A 81 -10.24 -2.32 -5.27
C GLY A 81 -11.27 -1.88 -6.33
N LEU A 82 -11.53 -0.57 -6.44
CA LEU A 82 -12.43 -0.01 -7.44
C LEU A 82 -11.92 -0.20 -8.87
N ASP A 83 -10.62 0.03 -9.09
CA ASP A 83 -9.99 -0.16 -10.40
C ASP A 83 -10.02 -1.65 -10.82
N ALA A 84 -9.82 -2.57 -9.87
CA ALA A 84 -9.97 -4.01 -10.10
C ALA A 84 -11.41 -4.40 -10.48
N VAL A 85 -12.43 -3.87 -9.80
CA VAL A 85 -13.85 -4.14 -10.12
C VAL A 85 -14.24 -3.57 -11.48
N ARG A 86 -13.67 -2.43 -11.88
CA ARG A 86 -13.97 -1.78 -13.17
C ARG A 86 -13.29 -2.45 -14.37
N GLY A 87 -12.48 -3.49 -14.16
CA GLY A 87 -11.71 -4.11 -15.23
C GLY A 87 -10.69 -3.15 -15.87
N VAL A 88 -10.31 -2.08 -15.16
CA VAL A 88 -9.21 -1.22 -15.58
C VAL A 88 -7.97 -2.09 -15.61
N THR A 89 -7.16 -1.99 -16.68
CA THR A 89 -5.95 -2.77 -16.83
C THR A 89 -5.13 -2.64 -15.54
N PRO A 90 -4.98 -3.72 -14.76
CA PRO A 90 -4.29 -3.63 -13.49
C PRO A 90 -2.86 -3.15 -13.75
N PRO A 91 -2.25 -2.38 -12.83
CA PRO A 91 -0.80 -2.20 -12.85
C PRO A 91 -0.16 -3.59 -12.95
N ARG A 92 1.00 -3.69 -13.61
CA ARG A 92 1.67 -4.96 -13.95
C ARG A 92 1.77 -5.94 -12.77
N HIS A 93 1.69 -5.43 -11.54
CA HIS A 93 1.73 -6.18 -10.28
C HIS A 93 0.62 -5.81 -9.27
N VAL A 94 -0.65 -5.67 -9.70
CA VAL A 94 -1.75 -5.27 -8.78
C VAL A 94 -1.92 -6.21 -7.57
N GLU A 95 -1.59 -7.50 -7.72
CA GLU A 95 -1.64 -8.46 -6.62
C GLU A 95 -0.54 -8.19 -5.59
N TRP A 96 0.64 -7.81 -6.07
CA TRP A 96 1.79 -7.45 -5.24
C TRP A 96 1.52 -6.14 -4.52
N LEU A 97 0.95 -5.16 -5.22
CA LEU A 97 0.42 -3.93 -4.64
C LEU A 97 -0.58 -4.25 -3.53
N ALA A 98 -1.61 -5.03 -3.82
CA ALA A 98 -2.62 -5.41 -2.84
C ALA A 98 -2.02 -6.16 -1.64
N ALA A 99 -1.04 -7.05 -1.87
CA ALA A 99 -0.33 -7.75 -0.80
C ALA A 99 0.43 -6.78 0.12
N HIS A 100 1.17 -5.82 -0.43
CA HIS A 100 1.91 -4.85 0.37
C HIS A 100 1.00 -3.85 1.08
N LEU A 101 -0.14 -3.48 0.50
CA LEU A 101 -1.16 -2.66 1.18
C LEU A 101 -1.76 -3.41 2.37
N ARG A 102 -2.05 -4.71 2.22
CA ARG A 102 -2.49 -5.58 3.33
C ARG A 102 -1.44 -5.65 4.43
N THR A 103 -0.18 -5.92 4.08
CA THR A 103 0.92 -5.95 5.04
C THR A 103 1.06 -4.60 5.75
N ALA A 104 1.01 -3.48 5.03
CA ALA A 104 1.09 -2.15 5.63
C ALA A 104 -0.05 -1.90 6.63
N MET A 105 -1.28 -2.31 6.31
CA MET A 105 -2.43 -2.21 7.21
C MET A 105 -2.30 -3.11 8.44
N THR A 106 -1.84 -4.35 8.27
CA THR A 106 -1.62 -5.28 9.39
C THR A 106 -0.55 -4.73 10.34
N GLU A 107 0.58 -4.28 9.81
CA GLU A 107 1.68 -3.74 10.62
C GLU A 107 1.29 -2.43 11.32
N LEU A 108 0.45 -1.59 10.69
CA LEU A 108 -0.15 -0.43 11.37
C LEU A 108 -1.09 -0.85 12.50
N GLY A 109 -1.91 -1.88 12.30
CA GLY A 109 -2.80 -2.45 13.33
C GLY A 109 -2.05 -3.07 14.51
N GLU A 110 -0.87 -3.63 14.26
CA GLU A 110 0.05 -4.18 15.27
C GLU A 110 0.97 -3.12 15.90
N ASN A 111 0.84 -1.85 15.51
CA ASN A 111 1.69 -0.74 15.97
C ASN A 111 3.19 -0.93 15.65
N HIS A 112 3.49 -1.43 14.45
CA HIS A 112 4.83 -1.56 13.89
C HIS A 112 5.05 -0.56 12.72
N PRO A 113 5.16 0.75 12.97
CA PRO A 113 5.22 1.77 11.92
C PRO A 113 6.42 1.62 10.98
N GLY A 114 7.57 1.12 11.46
CA GLY A 114 8.74 0.87 10.62
C GLY A 114 8.53 -0.28 9.61
N LYS A 115 7.80 -1.33 9.99
CA LYS A 115 7.44 -2.42 9.08
C LYS A 115 6.35 -1.99 8.10
N ALA A 116 5.38 -1.21 8.57
CA ALA A 116 4.38 -0.58 7.72
C ALA A 116 5.01 0.31 6.66
N LEU A 117 5.99 1.16 7.02
CA LEU A 117 6.73 2.00 6.10
C LEU A 117 7.44 1.19 5.01
N LYS A 118 8.09 0.08 5.39
CA LYS A 118 8.73 -0.83 4.43
C LYS A 118 7.72 -1.47 3.47
N ALA A 119 6.54 -1.82 3.95
CA ALA A 119 5.46 -2.38 3.13
C ALA A 119 4.90 -1.32 2.16
N VAL A 120 4.67 -0.09 2.61
CA VAL A 120 4.21 1.03 1.75
C VAL A 120 5.23 1.32 0.65
N ARG A 121 6.53 1.30 0.96
CA ARG A 121 7.58 1.44 -0.06
C ARG A 121 7.55 0.35 -1.11
N ARG A 122 7.33 -0.90 -0.71
CA ARG A 122 7.15 -2.01 -1.65
C ARG A 122 5.90 -1.85 -2.50
N ALA A 123 4.81 -1.32 -1.92
CA ALA A 123 3.60 -0.99 -2.66
C ALA A 123 3.85 0.08 -3.74
N ARG A 124 4.60 1.14 -3.43
CA ARG A 124 4.99 2.16 -4.42
C ARG A 124 5.87 1.61 -5.53
N LEU A 125 6.80 0.72 -5.19
CA LEU A 125 7.62 0.02 -6.19
C LEU A 125 6.77 -0.90 -7.08
N ALA A 126 5.70 -1.50 -6.55
CA ALA A 126 4.79 -2.36 -7.31
C ALA A 126 3.96 -1.59 -8.37
N LEU A 127 3.84 -0.27 -8.23
CA LEU A 127 3.13 0.58 -9.20
C LEU A 127 3.96 0.91 -10.44
N ARG A 128 5.26 0.62 -10.43
CA ARG A 128 6.23 0.92 -11.49
C ARG A 128 6.56 -0.32 -12.30
#